data_AF-A0A843FXM5-F1
#
_entry.id   AF-A0A843FXM5-F1
#
_cell.length_a   1.000
_cell.length_b   1.000
_cell.length_c   1.000
_cell.angle_alpha   90.00
_cell.angle_beta   90.00
_cell.angle_gamma   90.00
#
_symmetry.space_group_name_H-M   'P 1'
#
loop_
_entity.id
_entity.type
_entity.pdbx_description
1 polymer ?
#
loop_
_entity_poly.entity_id
_entity_poly.type
_entity_poly.pdbx_seq_one_letter_code
_entity_poly.pdbx_strand_id
1 'polypeptide(L)'
;GQKQLELEVICPNGARYDDTVTVVVNAAAEGETDSIEFSARATQSIMILKTQIDQEKSVVDSLAPKADYGGQKDIYAILSPATLRGYVFVEGMNTDRMREKTKEIKKARAFVMDKSIGEDAVAETTIADIDHYLTPLSTVVGIVEGDLVELVNGPFKGEKARVQQIDQAKEEITVELIEAMVPIPVTVKGDSVRVIEKEK
;
A
#
# COMPACT_ATOMS: atom_id res chain seq x y z
N GLY A 1 -26.81 41.97 5.92
CA GLY A 1 -26.69 40.54 5.55
C GLY A 1 -25.22 40.21 5.45
N GLN A 2 -24.78 39.13 6.09
CA GLN A 2 -23.40 38.66 5.99
C GLN A 2 -23.12 38.29 4.54
N LYS A 3 -22.06 38.85 3.94
CA LYS A 3 -21.58 38.44 2.62
C LYS A 3 -20.47 37.42 2.84
N GLN A 4 -20.60 36.25 2.24
CA GLN A 4 -19.58 35.21 2.27
C GLN A 4 -18.71 35.35 1.02
N LEU A 5 -17.39 35.31 1.20
CA LEU A 5 -16.39 35.25 0.13
C LEU A 5 -15.75 33.87 0.20
N GLU A 6 -15.67 33.20 -0.95
CA GLU A 6 -15.02 31.90 -1.09
C GLU A 6 -13.77 32.08 -1.95
N LEU A 7 -12.65 31.55 -1.46
CA LEU A 7 -11.35 31.58 -2.15
C LEU A 7 -10.91 30.13 -2.34
N GLU A 8 -10.83 29.70 -3.59
CA GLU A 8 -10.29 28.40 -3.96
C GLU A 8 -8.86 28.56 -4.48
N VAL A 9 -7.92 27.80 -3.92
CA VAL A 9 -6.53 27.77 -4.35
C VAL A 9 -6.24 26.40 -4.93
N ILE A 10 -6.13 26.33 -6.25
CA ILE A 10 -5.85 25.10 -6.97
C ILE A 10 -4.34 24.94 -7.13
N CYS A 11 -3.81 23.78 -6.78
CA CYS A 11 -2.40 23.44 -6.96
C CYS A 11 -2.03 23.50 -8.46
N PRO A 12 -1.04 24.31 -8.88
CA PRO A 12 -0.72 24.46 -10.29
C PRO A 12 -0.07 23.20 -10.87
N ASN A 13 -0.28 23.00 -12.17
CA ASN A 13 0.38 21.94 -12.91
C ASN A 13 1.91 22.07 -12.81
N GLY A 14 2.54 21.08 -12.18
CA GLY A 14 3.98 20.98 -12.04
C GLY A 14 4.53 21.34 -10.66
N ALA A 15 3.66 21.65 -9.68
CA ALA A 15 4.06 21.79 -8.29
C ALA A 15 4.85 20.57 -7.80
N ARG A 16 5.92 20.85 -7.06
CA ARG A 16 6.82 19.89 -6.45
C ARG A 16 6.56 19.81 -4.95
N TYR A 17 7.08 18.75 -4.37
CA TYR A 17 6.99 18.54 -2.92
C TYR A 17 7.58 19.75 -2.20
N ASP A 18 6.91 20.20 -1.15
CA ASP A 18 7.25 21.38 -0.37
C ASP A 18 7.12 22.73 -1.10
N ASP A 19 6.64 22.78 -2.34
CA ASP A 19 6.24 24.05 -2.94
C ASP A 19 5.15 24.69 -2.07
N THR A 20 5.28 25.98 -1.80
CA THR A 20 4.34 26.72 -0.96
C THR A 20 3.73 27.88 -1.74
N VAL A 21 2.47 28.17 -1.45
CA VAL A 21 1.78 29.36 -1.91
C VAL A 21 1.18 30.05 -0.70
N THR A 22 1.42 31.35 -0.60
CA THR A 22 0.81 32.22 0.39
C THR A 22 -0.08 33.23 -0.32
N VAL A 23 -1.37 33.23 0.00
CA VAL A 23 -2.36 34.15 -0.52
C VAL A 23 -2.76 35.11 0.59
N VAL A 24 -2.48 36.40 0.38
CA VAL A 24 -2.89 37.47 1.30
C VAL A 24 -4.08 38.20 0.70
N VAL A 25 -5.21 38.17 1.40
CA VAL A 25 -6.44 38.89 1.04
C VAL A 25 -6.49 40.17 1.86
N ASN A 26 -6.41 41.32 1.19
CA ASN A 26 -6.52 42.62 1.83
C ASN A 26 -7.90 43.22 1.58
N ALA A 27 -8.55 43.71 2.63
CA ALA A 27 -9.82 44.43 2.57
C ALA A 27 -9.62 45.84 3.13
N ALA A 28 -10.09 46.87 2.41
CA ALA A 28 -9.99 48.25 2.86
C ALA A 28 -11.35 48.95 2.86
N ALA A 29 -11.66 49.66 3.95
CA ALA A 29 -12.86 50.47 4.11
C ALA A 29 -12.56 51.71 4.94
N GLU A 30 -13.03 52.89 4.48
CA GLU A 30 -12.94 54.17 5.23
C GLU A 30 -11.53 54.55 5.76
N GLY A 31 -10.47 54.06 5.10
CA GLY A 31 -9.07 54.34 5.49
C GLY A 31 -8.44 53.28 6.39
N GLU A 32 -9.20 52.28 6.82
CA GLU A 32 -8.69 51.10 7.52
C GLU A 32 -8.44 49.96 6.52
N THR A 33 -7.34 49.23 6.71
CA THR A 33 -7.01 48.02 5.94
C THR A 33 -6.91 46.84 6.90
N ASP A 34 -7.59 45.75 6.57
CA ASP A 34 -7.46 44.46 7.23
C ASP A 34 -6.93 43.42 6.25
N SER A 35 -6.26 42.38 6.75
CA SER A 35 -5.61 41.36 5.92
C SER A 35 -5.76 39.96 6.51
N ILE A 36 -6.08 38.99 5.66
CA ILE A 36 -6.10 37.56 6.01
C ILE A 36 -5.07 36.84 5.14
N GLU A 37 -4.29 35.95 5.75
CA GLU A 37 -3.28 35.12 5.06
C GLU A 37 -3.72 33.65 5.01
N PHE A 38 -3.59 33.04 3.84
CA PHE A 38 -3.78 31.62 3.61
C PHE A 38 -2.49 31.02 3.06
N SER A 39 -1.95 29.99 3.70
CA SER A 39 -0.79 29.25 3.20
C SER A 39 -1.19 27.83 2.80
N ALA A 40 -0.75 27.39 1.63
CA ALA A 40 -0.84 25.99 1.21
C ALA A 40 0.55 25.45 0.86
N ARG A 41 0.74 24.16 1.11
CA ARG A 41 1.96 23.42 0.78
C ARG A 41 1.58 22.22 -0.08
N ALA A 42 2.29 22.01 -1.17
CA ALA A 42 2.12 20.85 -2.02
C ALA A 42 2.74 19.62 -1.35
N THR A 43 1.93 18.60 -1.12
CA THR A 43 2.33 17.31 -0.55
C THR A 43 2.03 16.18 -1.53
N GLN A 44 2.58 15.01 -1.25
CA GLN A 44 2.26 13.79 -2.00
C GLN A 44 0.92 13.20 -1.58
N SER A 45 0.34 12.41 -2.48
CA SER A 45 -0.90 11.68 -2.27
C SER A 45 -0.69 10.20 -2.59
N ILE A 46 -1.38 9.33 -1.85
CA ILE A 46 -1.45 7.90 -2.16
C ILE A 46 -2.72 7.66 -2.95
N MET A 47 -2.56 7.18 -4.18
CA MET A 47 -3.66 6.91 -5.10
C MET A 47 -3.80 5.42 -5.36
N ILE A 48 -5.00 5.00 -5.76
CA ILE A 48 -5.30 3.59 -6.03
C ILE A 48 -5.44 3.39 -7.53
N LEU A 49 -4.52 2.63 -8.13
CA LEU A 49 -4.53 2.30 -9.55
C LEU A 49 -5.21 0.94 -9.77
N LYS A 50 -6.28 0.91 -10.58
CA LYS A 50 -6.91 -0.34 -11.01
C LYS A 50 -6.03 -1.06 -12.01
N THR A 51 -5.93 -2.38 -11.88
CA THR A 51 -5.22 -3.26 -12.80
C THR A 51 -6.16 -4.35 -13.33
N GLN A 52 -5.68 -5.11 -14.30
CA GLN A 52 -6.26 -6.43 -14.58
C GLN A 52 -5.93 -7.37 -13.40
N ILE A 53 -6.91 -8.16 -12.98
CA ILE A 53 -6.74 -9.14 -11.91
C ILE A 53 -5.57 -10.08 -12.22
N ASP A 54 -4.73 -10.32 -11.21
CA ASP A 54 -3.52 -11.18 -11.25
C ASP A 54 -2.41 -10.63 -12.17
N GLN A 55 -2.43 -9.33 -12.47
CA GLN A 55 -1.45 -8.64 -13.30
C GLN A 55 -0.79 -7.45 -12.59
N GLU A 56 -0.99 -7.33 -11.27
CA GLU A 56 -0.50 -6.25 -10.42
C GLU A 56 1.02 -6.11 -10.54
N LYS A 57 1.74 -7.23 -10.37
CA LYS A 57 3.20 -7.27 -10.52
C LYS A 57 3.66 -6.80 -11.91
N SER A 58 3.00 -7.27 -12.98
CA SER A 58 3.33 -6.86 -14.35
C SER A 58 3.11 -5.36 -14.57
N VAL A 59 2.09 -4.78 -13.93
CA VAL A 59 1.83 -3.33 -13.97
C VAL A 59 2.90 -2.58 -13.19
N VAL A 60 3.26 -3.02 -11.98
CA VAL A 60 4.33 -2.42 -11.17
C VAL A 60 5.66 -2.45 -11.91
N ASP A 61 6.05 -3.60 -12.49
CA ASP A 61 7.31 -3.75 -13.23
C ASP A 61 7.38 -2.83 -14.45
N SER A 62 6.23 -2.49 -15.05
CA SER A 62 6.15 -1.55 -16.18
C SER A 62 6.09 -0.09 -15.73
N LEU A 63 5.51 0.18 -14.56
CA LEU A 63 5.32 1.53 -14.02
C LEU A 63 6.58 2.05 -13.30
N ALA A 64 7.29 1.18 -12.57
CA ALA A 64 8.47 1.56 -11.79
C ALA A 64 9.57 2.24 -12.63
N PRO A 65 9.92 1.77 -13.85
CA PRO A 65 10.89 2.47 -14.70
C PRO A 65 10.44 3.88 -15.13
N LYS A 66 9.14 4.19 -15.05
CA LYS A 66 8.60 5.51 -15.38
C LYS A 66 8.63 6.51 -14.20
N ALA A 67 9.04 6.06 -13.02
CA ALA A 67 9.13 6.91 -11.83
C ALA A 67 10.05 8.12 -12.04
N ASP A 68 11.19 7.91 -12.73
CA ASP A 68 12.21 8.93 -13.01
C ASP A 68 12.30 9.32 -14.51
N TYR A 69 11.31 8.93 -15.32
CA TYR A 69 11.35 9.19 -16.76
C TYR A 69 11.26 10.70 -17.06
N GLY A 70 12.19 11.18 -17.88
CA GLY A 70 12.27 12.59 -18.27
C GLY A 70 12.81 13.53 -17.18
N GLY A 71 13.49 13.00 -16.15
CA GLY A 71 14.03 13.79 -15.03
C GLY A 71 12.97 14.29 -14.05
N GLN A 72 11.75 13.76 -14.14
CA GLN A 72 10.63 14.12 -13.29
C GLN A 72 10.33 12.97 -12.33
N LYS A 73 10.63 13.20 -11.04
CA LYS A 73 10.34 12.27 -9.95
C LYS A 73 8.92 12.49 -9.45
N ASP A 74 7.95 11.91 -10.15
CA ASP A 74 6.52 12.08 -9.84
C ASP A 74 5.96 10.88 -9.05
N ILE A 75 6.64 9.72 -9.09
CA ILE A 75 6.29 8.51 -8.34
C ILE A 75 7.32 8.32 -7.23
N TYR A 76 6.86 8.20 -5.99
CA TYR A 76 7.71 8.02 -4.82
C TYR A 76 7.74 6.57 -4.35
N ALA A 77 6.58 5.90 -4.34
CA ALA A 77 6.47 4.50 -3.98
C ALA A 77 5.33 3.82 -4.75
N ILE A 78 5.46 2.51 -4.92
CA ILE A 78 4.40 1.65 -5.46
C ILE A 78 4.28 0.45 -4.52
N LEU A 79 3.07 0.21 -4.00
CA LEU A 79 2.75 -0.94 -3.17
C LEU A 79 1.78 -1.86 -3.90
N SER A 80 2.14 -3.14 -4.02
CA SER A 80 1.31 -4.19 -4.61
C SER A 80 1.08 -5.30 -3.57
N PRO A 81 0.07 -5.16 -2.69
CA PRO A 81 -0.18 -6.16 -1.65
C PRO A 81 -0.62 -7.49 -2.24
N ALA A 82 -0.09 -8.60 -1.74
CA ALA A 82 -0.44 -9.94 -2.23
C ALA A 82 -1.92 -10.32 -2.00
N THR A 83 -2.55 -9.74 -0.97
CA THR A 83 -3.94 -9.99 -0.60
C THR A 83 -4.94 -9.16 -1.39
N LEU A 84 -4.50 -8.13 -2.11
CA LEU A 84 -5.36 -7.21 -2.86
C LEU A 84 -5.26 -7.47 -4.37
N ARG A 85 -6.29 -8.11 -4.92
CA ARG A 85 -6.36 -8.42 -6.36
C ARG A 85 -6.98 -7.28 -7.16
N GLY A 86 -6.38 -6.95 -8.30
CA GLY A 86 -6.84 -5.97 -9.27
C GLY A 86 -6.49 -4.51 -8.93
N TYR A 87 -5.63 -4.28 -7.94
CA TYR A 87 -5.27 -2.92 -7.51
C TYR A 87 -3.81 -2.84 -7.06
N VAL A 88 -3.22 -1.66 -7.24
CA VAL A 88 -1.93 -1.27 -6.66
C VAL A 88 -2.05 0.15 -6.09
N PHE A 89 -1.31 0.43 -5.02
CA PHE A 89 -1.19 1.78 -4.47
C PHE A 89 0.02 2.47 -5.06
N VAL A 90 -0.15 3.75 -5.40
CA VAL A 90 0.90 4.56 -6.01
C VAL A 90 0.98 5.87 -5.24
N GLU A 91 2.10 6.09 -4.56
CA GLU A 91 2.42 7.35 -3.90
C GLU A 91 3.12 8.27 -4.91
N GLY A 92 2.64 9.50 -5.03
CA GLY A 92 3.23 10.45 -5.94
C GLY A 92 2.64 11.85 -5.83
N MET A 93 3.06 12.71 -6.75
CA MET A 93 2.53 14.06 -6.91
C MET A 93 1.95 14.24 -8.31
N ASN A 94 1.15 15.30 -8.47
CA ASN A 94 0.55 15.67 -9.74
C ASN A 94 -0.30 14.55 -10.35
N THR A 95 -1.54 14.43 -9.88
CA THR A 95 -2.50 13.39 -10.29
C THR A 95 -2.72 13.35 -11.80
N ASP A 96 -2.63 14.47 -12.50
CA ASP A 96 -2.72 14.56 -13.97
C ASP A 96 -1.57 13.86 -14.67
N ARG A 97 -0.33 14.16 -14.29
CA ARG A 97 0.86 13.47 -14.84
C ARG A 97 0.85 11.98 -14.52
N MET A 98 0.36 11.63 -13.33
CA MET A 98 0.22 10.23 -12.92
C MET A 98 -0.76 9.48 -13.83
N ARG A 99 -1.89 10.11 -14.18
CA ARG A 99 -2.83 9.59 -15.19
C ARG A 99 -2.16 9.43 -16.55
N GLU A 100 -1.33 10.38 -16.98
CA GLU A 100 -0.61 10.27 -18.26
C GLU A 100 0.39 9.11 -18.27
N LYS A 101 1.21 8.99 -17.22
CA LYS A 101 2.22 7.91 -17.10
C LYS A 101 1.59 6.52 -17.12
N THR A 102 0.39 6.38 -16.56
CA THR A 102 -0.32 5.10 -16.43
C THR A 102 -1.10 4.68 -17.70
N LYS A 103 -1.51 5.62 -18.57
CA LYS A 103 -2.24 5.32 -19.82
C LYS A 103 -1.49 4.35 -20.75
N GLU A 104 -0.17 4.42 -20.75
CA GLU A 104 0.68 3.59 -21.60
C GLU A 104 1.02 2.22 -20.98
N ILE A 105 0.64 2.00 -19.71
CA ILE A 105 0.93 0.74 -19.03
C ILE A 105 -0.11 -0.30 -19.41
N LYS A 106 0.32 -1.33 -20.14
CA LYS A 106 -0.54 -2.45 -20.51
C LYS A 106 -1.12 -3.09 -19.24
N LYS A 107 -2.43 -3.38 -19.25
CA LYS A 107 -3.18 -3.97 -18.12
C LYS A 107 -3.36 -3.05 -16.90
N ALA A 108 -2.81 -1.84 -16.90
CA ALA A 108 -3.31 -0.78 -16.04
C ALA A 108 -4.65 -0.28 -16.60
N ARG A 109 -5.55 0.13 -15.71
CA ARG A 109 -6.82 0.77 -16.04
C ARG A 109 -6.73 2.23 -15.58
N ALA A 110 -7.81 2.78 -15.02
CA ALA A 110 -7.82 4.11 -14.44
C ALA A 110 -7.52 4.07 -12.94
N PHE A 111 -7.06 5.19 -12.40
CA PHE A 111 -7.12 5.43 -10.96
C PHE A 111 -8.58 5.37 -10.46
N VAL A 112 -8.76 5.03 -9.20
CA VAL A 112 -10.05 5.19 -8.52
C VAL A 112 -10.37 6.67 -8.46
N MET A 113 -11.62 7.04 -8.78
CA MET A 113 -12.07 8.43 -8.81
C MET A 113 -12.98 8.70 -7.61
N ASP A 114 -12.89 9.90 -7.02
CA ASP A 114 -13.78 10.36 -5.97
C ASP A 114 -14.81 11.35 -6.54
N LYS A 115 -15.97 10.80 -6.90
CA LYS A 115 -17.08 11.56 -7.47
C LYS A 115 -17.74 12.53 -6.50
N SER A 116 -17.44 12.45 -5.20
CA SER A 116 -17.98 13.39 -4.21
C SER A 116 -17.27 14.74 -4.25
N ILE A 117 -16.01 14.76 -4.72
CA ILE A 117 -15.20 15.97 -4.88
C ILE A 117 -15.38 16.55 -6.28
N GLY A 118 -15.42 15.70 -7.32
CA GLY A 118 -15.65 16.12 -8.70
C GLY A 118 -15.59 14.95 -9.69
N GLU A 119 -16.02 15.17 -10.93
CA GLU A 119 -16.03 14.10 -11.95
C GLU A 119 -14.61 13.58 -12.29
N ASP A 120 -13.61 14.46 -12.22
CA ASP A 120 -12.22 14.16 -12.58
C ASP A 120 -11.28 14.02 -11.36
N ALA A 121 -11.81 14.05 -10.14
CA ALA A 121 -11.00 13.95 -8.92
C ALA A 121 -10.52 12.50 -8.70
N VAL A 122 -9.22 12.32 -8.47
CA VAL A 122 -8.66 11.01 -8.06
C VAL A 122 -8.96 10.78 -6.60
N ALA A 123 -9.41 9.57 -6.24
CA ALA A 123 -9.54 9.18 -4.86
C ALA A 123 -8.16 9.00 -4.23
N GLU A 124 -7.97 9.66 -3.10
CA GLU A 124 -6.77 9.54 -2.28
C GLU A 124 -7.04 8.64 -1.08
N THR A 125 -5.99 8.02 -0.56
CA THR A 125 -6.03 7.21 0.66
C THR A 125 -4.89 7.61 1.60
N THR A 126 -5.00 7.22 2.86
CA THR A 126 -3.99 7.54 3.88
C THR A 126 -3.13 6.32 4.20
N ILE A 127 -1.97 6.54 4.84
CA ILE A 127 -1.15 5.44 5.35
C ILE A 127 -1.94 4.55 6.33
N ALA A 128 -2.81 5.13 7.16
CA ALA A 128 -3.62 4.38 8.10
C ALA A 128 -4.59 3.41 7.42
N ASP A 129 -5.11 3.76 6.24
CA ASP A 129 -6.02 2.90 5.47
C ASP A 129 -5.33 1.70 4.82
N ILE A 130 -4.00 1.76 4.65
CA ILE A 130 -3.20 0.72 3.99
C ILE A 130 -2.23 0.01 4.95
N ASP A 131 -2.23 0.36 6.24
CA ASP A 131 -1.29 -0.12 7.25
C ASP A 131 -1.29 -1.66 7.38
N HIS A 132 -2.46 -2.29 7.26
CA HIS A 132 -2.60 -3.74 7.28
C HIS A 132 -1.95 -4.44 6.08
N TYR A 133 -1.64 -3.72 4.99
CA TYR A 133 -0.85 -4.23 3.87
C TYR A 133 0.66 -4.03 4.06
N LEU A 134 1.06 -3.11 4.94
CA LEU A 134 2.47 -2.83 5.26
C LEU A 134 3.03 -3.80 6.31
N THR A 135 2.14 -4.49 7.03
CA THR A 135 2.52 -5.54 7.97
C THR A 135 2.56 -6.89 7.23
N PRO A 136 3.70 -7.60 7.20
CA PRO A 136 3.76 -8.93 6.60
C PRO A 136 2.77 -9.86 7.30
N LEU A 137 2.10 -10.70 6.51
CA LEU A 137 1.31 -11.79 7.09
C LEU A 137 2.26 -12.72 7.84
N SER A 138 1.89 -13.08 9.07
CA SER A 138 2.69 -14.00 9.87
C SER A 138 2.85 -15.32 9.12
N THR A 139 4.06 -15.87 9.14
CA THR A 139 4.42 -17.09 8.40
C THR A 139 3.63 -18.32 8.87
N VAL A 140 3.01 -18.25 10.04
CA VAL A 140 2.16 -19.31 10.61
C VAL A 140 0.67 -19.14 10.29
N VAL A 141 0.28 -18.09 9.55
CA VAL A 141 -1.13 -17.82 9.20
C VAL A 141 -1.71 -18.98 8.37
N GLY A 142 -2.82 -19.55 8.87
CA GLY A 142 -3.55 -20.61 8.20
C GLY A 142 -3.06 -22.03 8.49
N ILE A 143 -2.03 -22.19 9.33
CA ILE A 143 -1.64 -23.43 9.98
C ILE A 143 -2.47 -23.56 11.27
N VAL A 144 -2.99 -24.75 11.55
CA VAL A 144 -3.67 -25.07 12.80
C VAL A 144 -2.95 -26.20 13.55
N GLU A 145 -3.18 -26.30 14.85
CA GLU A 145 -2.78 -27.48 15.62
C GLU A 145 -3.39 -28.74 14.97
N GLY A 146 -2.64 -29.84 14.93
CA GLY A 146 -3.03 -31.07 14.26
C GLY A 146 -2.69 -31.15 12.76
N ASP A 147 -2.37 -30.03 12.10
CA ASP A 147 -1.94 -30.03 10.69
C ASP A 147 -0.71 -30.91 10.47
N LEU A 148 -0.67 -31.58 9.31
CA LEU A 148 0.47 -32.34 8.86
C LEU A 148 1.38 -31.46 8.01
N VAL A 149 2.61 -31.28 8.45
CA VAL A 149 3.58 -30.40 7.80
C VAL A 149 4.88 -31.15 7.48
N GLU A 150 5.59 -30.68 6.46
CA GLU A 150 6.95 -31.12 6.12
C GLU A 150 7.94 -30.03 6.51
N LEU A 151 9.02 -30.40 7.17
CA LEU A 151 10.12 -29.49 7.48
C LEU A 151 10.95 -29.25 6.21
N VAL A 152 11.06 -28.00 5.75
CA VAL A 152 11.78 -27.68 4.49
C VAL A 152 13.21 -27.21 4.72
N ASN A 153 13.57 -26.89 5.97
CA ASN A 153 14.88 -26.39 6.39
C ASN A 153 15.37 -27.08 7.67
N GLY A 154 16.65 -26.89 8.00
CA GLY A 154 17.24 -27.40 9.24
C GLY A 154 17.63 -28.88 9.20
N PRO A 155 18.04 -29.45 10.35
CA PRO A 155 18.57 -30.82 10.45
C PRO A 155 17.52 -31.90 10.17
N PHE A 156 16.23 -31.57 10.31
CA PHE A 156 15.09 -32.47 10.08
C PHE A 156 14.40 -32.20 8.73
N LYS A 157 15.11 -31.59 7.78
CA LYS A 157 14.56 -31.30 6.45
C LYS A 157 14.09 -32.58 5.75
N GLY A 158 12.87 -32.55 5.22
CA GLY A 158 12.20 -33.65 4.53
C GLY A 158 11.35 -34.53 5.44
N GLU A 159 11.50 -34.39 6.76
CA GLU A 159 10.70 -35.13 7.74
C GLU A 159 9.28 -34.58 7.84
N LYS A 160 8.33 -35.49 8.12
CA LYS A 160 6.93 -35.14 8.38
C LYS A 160 6.68 -34.98 9.86
N ALA A 161 5.93 -33.94 10.21
CA ALA A 161 5.62 -33.61 11.58
C ALA A 161 4.16 -33.18 11.72
N ARG A 162 3.60 -33.35 12.92
CA ARG A 162 2.29 -32.84 13.29
C ARG A 162 2.43 -31.58 14.12
N VAL A 163 1.65 -30.54 13.82
CA VAL A 163 1.66 -29.30 14.60
C VAL A 163 1.04 -29.55 15.97
N GLN A 164 1.75 -29.18 17.03
CA GLN A 164 1.30 -29.32 18.42
C GLN A 164 0.89 -27.97 19.02
N GLN A 165 1.66 -26.91 18.73
CA GLN A 165 1.43 -25.58 19.29
C GLN A 165 1.92 -24.50 18.32
N ILE A 166 1.21 -23.38 18.29
CA ILE A 166 1.54 -22.22 17.45
C ILE A 166 1.74 -20.98 18.33
N ASP A 167 2.90 -20.34 18.24
CA ASP A 167 3.17 -19.02 18.80
C ASP A 167 3.14 -17.97 17.67
N GLN A 168 1.99 -17.33 17.48
CA GLN A 168 1.80 -16.32 16.44
C GLN A 168 2.63 -15.05 16.68
N ALA A 169 2.94 -14.71 17.94
CA ALA A 169 3.70 -13.51 18.26
C ALA A 169 5.18 -13.65 17.90
N LYS A 170 5.72 -14.88 17.99
CA LYS A 170 7.10 -15.19 17.61
C LYS A 170 7.24 -15.79 16.21
N GLU A 171 6.11 -16.09 15.56
CA GLU A 171 6.06 -16.82 14.29
C GLU A 171 6.75 -18.20 14.37
N GLU A 172 6.60 -18.87 15.49
CA GLU A 172 7.17 -20.20 15.75
C GLU A 172 6.07 -21.25 15.90
N ILE A 173 6.33 -22.46 15.43
CA ILE A 173 5.48 -23.62 15.62
C ILE A 173 6.28 -24.73 16.28
N THR A 174 5.65 -25.41 17.22
CA THR A 174 6.20 -26.63 17.80
C THR A 174 5.53 -27.81 17.12
N VAL A 175 6.35 -28.66 16.50
CA VAL A 175 5.91 -29.82 15.73
C VAL A 175 6.48 -31.10 16.33
N GLU A 176 5.78 -32.21 16.15
CA GLU A 176 6.21 -33.53 16.58
C GLU A 176 6.44 -34.43 15.37
N LEU A 177 7.65 -35.01 15.27
CA LEU A 177 8.02 -35.89 14.16
C LEU A 177 7.25 -37.21 14.20
N ILE A 178 6.67 -37.61 13.08
CA ILE A 178 5.81 -38.82 13.00
C ILE A 178 6.62 -40.10 12.82
N GLU A 179 7.79 -40.01 12.19
CA GLU A 179 8.64 -41.18 11.91
C GLU A 179 9.49 -41.62 13.12
N ALA A 180 9.47 -40.84 14.21
CA ALA A 180 10.22 -41.14 15.43
C ALA A 180 9.47 -42.14 16.32
N MET A 181 10.17 -43.14 16.86
CA MET A 181 9.60 -44.09 17.83
C MET A 181 9.20 -43.43 19.17
N VAL A 182 9.78 -42.27 19.48
CA VAL A 182 9.53 -41.50 20.69
C VAL A 182 9.13 -40.08 20.25
N PRO A 183 8.11 -39.45 20.86
CA PRO A 183 7.76 -38.06 20.59
C PRO A 183 8.94 -37.11 20.80
N ILE A 184 9.34 -36.39 19.75
CA ILE A 184 10.38 -35.36 19.81
C ILE A 184 9.75 -34.03 19.37
N PRO A 185 9.43 -33.12 20.32
CA PRO A 185 8.95 -31.79 19.98
C PRO A 185 10.10 -30.92 19.47
N VAL A 186 9.91 -30.30 18.31
CA VAL A 186 10.87 -29.38 17.69
C VAL A 186 10.16 -28.06 17.42
N THR A 187 10.72 -26.97 17.93
CA THR A 187 10.24 -25.62 17.63
C THR A 187 10.99 -25.08 16.43
N VAL A 188 10.25 -24.67 15.39
CA VAL A 188 10.78 -24.09 14.16
C VAL A 188 9.99 -22.84 13.79
N LYS A 189 10.57 -22.00 12.93
CA LYS A 189 9.84 -20.86 12.36
C LYS A 189 8.76 -21.32 11.38
N GLY A 190 7.68 -20.55 11.26
CA GLY A 190 6.58 -20.84 10.32
C GLY A 190 7.02 -20.98 8.86
N ASP A 191 8.04 -20.23 8.44
CA ASP A 191 8.63 -20.31 7.09
C ASP A 191 9.42 -21.60 6.81
N SER A 192 9.74 -22.36 7.85
CA SER A 192 10.56 -23.56 7.78
C SER A 192 9.72 -24.83 7.61
N VAL A 193 8.41 -24.67 7.43
CA VAL A 193 7.48 -25.77 7.16
C VAL A 193 6.64 -25.54 5.91
N ARG A 194 6.17 -26.65 5.34
CA ARG A 194 5.18 -26.69 4.26
C ARG A 194 4.02 -27.57 4.66
N VAL A 195 2.79 -27.04 4.64
CA VAL A 195 1.58 -27.82 4.93
C VAL A 195 1.37 -28.89 3.85
N ILE A 196 1.24 -30.14 4.26
CA ILE A 196 0.93 -31.29 3.39
C ILE A 196 -0.57 -31.59 3.44
N GLU A 197 -1.13 -31.67 4.64
CA GLU A 197 -2.54 -32.01 4.87
C GLU A 197 -3.07 -31.14 6.00
N LYS A 198 -4.26 -30.57 5.81
CA LYS A 198 -4.94 -29.84 6.87
C LYS A 198 -5.75 -30.79 7.72
N GLU A 199 -5.75 -30.58 9.03
CA GLU A 199 -6.67 -31.29 9.91
C GLU A 199 -8.13 -31.01 9.47
N LYS A 200 -8.96 -32.06 9.46
CA LYS A 200 -10.36 -31.98 9.03
C LYS A 200 -11.28 -31.55 10.15
#